data_AF-A0A0V1MHR2-F1
#
_entry.id   AF-A0A0V1MHR2-F1
#
_cell.length_a   1.000
_cell.length_b   1.000
_cell.length_c   1.000
_cell.angle_alpha   90.00
_cell.angle_beta   90.00
_cell.angle_gamma   90.00
#
_symmetry.space_group_name_H-M   'P 1'
#
loop_
_entity.id
_entity.type
_entity.pdbx_description
1 polymer ?
#
loop_
_entity_poly.entity_id
_entity_poly.type
_entity_poly.pdbx_seq_one_letter_code
_entity_poly.pdbx_strand_id
1 'polypeptide(L)'
;MRWKAFEFVMLLLCNISVKKSFGCEAPNSIDKTIYHENCNLKTPAIFHIEKVVSRDENGNLSYPVNVGEKILHFDITGRNEGEEVHNLLFDLQLQQYIGNGERNCKWRTLPLSPFLKNINPGIDITVPHGDVALPIKFSLHGLGPIICLLSDGGYYALNILIKDGSEKASTPLGCLRVEFQIRK
;
A
#
# COMPACT_ATOMS: atom_id res chain seq x y z
N MET A 1 9.53 59.91 -33.85
CA MET A 1 10.57 59.56 -32.85
C MET A 1 9.89 59.35 -31.51
N ARG A 2 10.11 58.16 -30.90
CA ARG A 2 10.23 57.83 -29.45
C ARG A 2 9.19 58.48 -28.50
N TRP A 3 8.42 57.79 -27.67
CA TRP A 3 8.57 56.47 -27.05
C TRP A 3 7.19 56.07 -26.47
N LYS A 4 6.78 54.82 -26.70
CA LYS A 4 5.66 54.16 -25.99
C LYS A 4 6.17 53.60 -24.66
N ALA A 5 5.22 53.29 -23.79
CA ALA A 5 5.30 52.37 -22.65
C ALA A 5 5.71 52.97 -21.31
N PHE A 6 4.71 53.35 -20.51
CA PHE A 6 4.84 53.39 -19.05
C PHE A 6 3.49 53.06 -18.38
N GLU A 7 2.87 51.95 -18.78
CA GLU A 7 1.66 51.42 -18.10
C GLU A 7 1.69 49.90 -17.86
N PHE A 8 2.85 49.24 -18.00
CA PHE A 8 2.88 47.77 -17.92
C PHE A 8 4.09 47.24 -17.16
N VAL A 9 4.25 47.63 -15.89
CA VAL A 9 5.18 46.95 -14.97
C VAL A 9 4.53 46.82 -13.58
N MET A 10 3.33 46.24 -13.54
CA MET A 10 2.65 45.86 -12.30
C MET A 10 2.02 44.47 -12.42
N LEU A 11 2.69 43.55 -13.13
CA LEU A 11 2.14 42.22 -13.44
C LEU A 11 3.15 41.07 -13.51
N LEU A 12 4.39 41.22 -13.03
CA LEU A 12 5.42 40.19 -13.20
C LEU A 12 6.21 39.83 -11.93
N LEU A 13 5.62 40.01 -10.75
CA LEU A 13 6.15 39.46 -9.50
C LEU A 13 5.05 38.85 -8.62
N CYS A 14 4.10 38.13 -9.22
CA CYS A 14 3.50 37.01 -8.50
C CYS A 14 4.60 35.97 -8.35
N ASN A 15 5.34 36.11 -7.24
CA ASN A 15 6.26 35.13 -6.71
C ASN A 15 5.61 33.75 -6.82
N ILE A 16 6.02 32.99 -7.83
CA ILE A 16 5.84 31.55 -7.84
C ILE A 16 6.76 31.07 -6.73
N SER A 17 6.26 31.14 -5.49
CA SER A 17 6.82 30.39 -4.38
C SER A 17 6.58 28.93 -4.72
N VAL A 18 7.44 28.37 -5.56
CA VAL A 18 7.61 26.93 -5.62
C VAL A 18 8.19 26.60 -4.25
N LYS A 19 7.30 26.35 -3.29
CA LYS A 19 7.67 25.62 -2.08
C LYS A 19 8.30 24.35 -2.60
N LYS A 20 9.64 24.29 -2.70
CA LYS A 20 10.33 23.02 -2.82
C LYS A 20 9.88 22.24 -1.60
N SER A 21 8.96 21.30 -1.83
CA SER A 21 8.54 20.37 -0.80
C SER A 21 9.82 19.70 -0.31
N PHE A 22 10.20 19.98 0.94
CA PHE A 22 11.26 19.25 1.63
C PHE A 22 10.67 17.89 2.02
N GLY A 23 10.37 17.08 1.02
CA GLY A 23 9.61 15.87 1.17
C GLY A 23 9.36 15.21 -0.17
N CYS A 24 9.01 13.93 -0.11
CA CYS A 24 8.59 13.20 -1.28
C CYS A 24 7.14 13.57 -1.61
N GLU A 25 6.85 13.82 -2.88
CA GLU A 25 5.47 13.86 -3.36
C GLU A 25 4.88 12.44 -3.29
N ALA A 26 3.56 12.35 -3.12
CA ALA A 26 2.88 11.08 -3.09
C ALA A 26 2.99 10.39 -4.46
N PRO A 27 3.60 9.19 -4.55
CA PRO A 27 3.51 8.41 -5.79
C PRO A 27 2.06 7.96 -5.98
N ASN A 28 1.63 7.75 -7.22
CA ASN A 28 0.33 7.13 -7.55
C ASN A 28 -0.91 7.77 -6.87
N SER A 29 -0.84 9.05 -6.50
CA SER A 29 -1.89 9.76 -5.74
C SER A 29 -2.28 9.10 -4.40
N ILE A 30 -1.33 8.43 -3.74
CA ILE A 30 -1.56 7.77 -2.45
C ILE A 30 -1.70 8.74 -1.28
N ASP A 31 -1.71 10.04 -1.51
CA ASP A 31 -2.21 11.02 -0.54
C ASP A 31 -3.74 11.03 -0.44
N LYS A 32 -4.45 10.45 -1.41
CA LYS A 32 -5.93 10.52 -1.51
C LYS A 32 -6.63 9.18 -1.38
N THR A 33 -5.99 8.10 -1.82
CA THR A 33 -6.60 6.78 -1.86
C THR A 33 -5.52 5.70 -1.82
N ILE A 34 -5.94 4.47 -1.52
CA ILE A 34 -5.12 3.29 -1.74
C ILE A 34 -4.89 3.11 -3.24
N TYR A 35 -3.62 2.94 -3.63
CA TYR A 35 -3.23 2.40 -4.93
C TYR A 35 -2.92 0.91 -4.75
N HIS A 36 -3.26 0.10 -5.76
CA HIS A 36 -2.90 -1.30 -5.73
C HIS A 36 -2.60 -1.82 -7.14
N GLU A 37 -1.74 -2.82 -7.21
CA GLU A 37 -1.40 -3.51 -8.45
C GLU A 37 -0.97 -4.95 -8.17
N ASN A 38 -1.16 -5.84 -9.14
CA ASN A 38 -0.58 -7.17 -9.04
C ASN A 38 0.93 -7.08 -9.27
N CYS A 39 1.73 -7.63 -8.36
CA CYS A 39 3.18 -7.67 -8.54
C CYS A 39 3.63 -8.86 -9.41
N ASN A 40 4.77 -8.70 -10.08
CA ASN A 40 5.27 -9.71 -11.01
C ASN A 40 5.66 -11.01 -10.29
N LEU A 41 4.98 -12.10 -10.62
CA LEU A 41 5.36 -13.44 -10.25
C LEU A 41 6.15 -14.13 -11.36
N LYS A 42 6.99 -15.08 -10.99
CA LYS A 42 7.67 -15.98 -11.95
C LYS A 42 6.72 -17.02 -12.54
N THR A 43 5.66 -17.34 -11.81
CA THR A 43 4.60 -18.27 -12.20
C THR A 43 3.32 -17.49 -12.50
N PRO A 44 2.41 -18.03 -13.34
CA PRO A 44 1.10 -17.43 -13.54
C PRO A 44 0.38 -17.25 -12.20
N ALA A 45 -0.15 -16.05 -11.95
CA ALA A 45 -1.00 -15.79 -10.80
C ALA A 45 -2.41 -16.31 -11.10
N ILE A 46 -3.06 -16.92 -10.11
CA ILE A 46 -4.48 -17.31 -10.18
C ILE A 46 -5.40 -16.29 -9.52
N PHE A 47 -4.85 -15.47 -8.62
CA PHE A 47 -5.59 -14.38 -7.98
C PHE A 47 -5.41 -13.08 -8.74
N HIS A 48 -6.53 -12.52 -9.19
CA HIS A 48 -6.61 -11.21 -9.82
C HIS A 48 -7.35 -10.24 -8.90
N ILE A 49 -6.64 -9.24 -8.40
CA ILE A 49 -7.22 -8.25 -7.48
C ILE A 49 -7.83 -7.10 -8.28
N GLU A 50 -9.07 -6.75 -7.95
CA GLU A 50 -9.83 -5.67 -8.60
C GLU A 50 -9.92 -4.42 -7.72
N LYS A 51 -9.99 -4.60 -6.40
CA LYS A 51 -10.13 -3.49 -5.46
C LYS A 51 -9.52 -3.82 -4.11
N VAL A 52 -8.93 -2.80 -3.50
CA VAL A 52 -8.48 -2.81 -2.10
C VAL A 52 -9.02 -1.57 -1.42
N VAL A 53 -9.68 -1.74 -0.27
CA VAL A 53 -10.11 -0.64 0.60
C VAL A 53 -9.67 -0.89 2.03
N SER A 54 -9.43 0.18 2.80
CA SER A 54 -9.17 0.07 4.23
C SER A 54 -10.42 0.37 5.04
N ARG A 55 -10.54 -0.30 6.17
CA ARG A 55 -11.66 -0.20 7.11
C ARG A 55 -11.15 0.23 8.49
N ASP A 56 -12.00 0.88 9.27
CA ASP A 56 -11.79 1.02 10.72
C ASP A 56 -12.28 -0.23 11.47
N GLU A 57 -12.09 -0.26 12.79
CA GLU A 57 -12.58 -1.35 13.67
C GLU A 57 -14.10 -1.58 13.57
N ASN A 58 -14.87 -0.57 13.14
CA ASN A 58 -16.33 -0.63 13.00
C ASN A 58 -16.76 -1.07 11.59
N GLY A 59 -15.83 -1.30 10.66
CA GLY A 59 -16.12 -1.68 9.27
C GLY A 59 -16.50 -0.50 8.36
N ASN A 60 -16.30 0.74 8.78
CA ASN A 60 -16.47 1.90 7.90
C ASN A 60 -15.23 2.07 7.03
N LEU A 61 -15.40 2.64 5.83
CA LEU A 61 -14.26 3.02 4.99
C LEU A 61 -13.39 4.04 5.73
N SER A 62 -12.09 3.77 5.80
CA SER A 62 -11.14 4.60 6.54
C SER A 62 -9.93 4.91 5.68
N TYR A 63 -9.60 6.19 5.54
CA TYR A 63 -8.41 6.67 4.86
C TYR A 63 -7.97 8.03 5.43
N PRO A 64 -6.67 8.30 5.64
CA PRO A 64 -5.52 7.40 5.51
C PRO A 64 -5.58 6.19 6.45
N VAL A 65 -4.75 5.17 6.19
CA VAL A 65 -4.78 3.91 6.96
C VAL A 65 -4.33 4.16 8.40
N ASN A 66 -5.22 3.88 9.38
CA ASN A 66 -4.90 4.04 10.79
C ASN A 66 -4.01 2.89 11.29
N VAL A 67 -2.77 3.18 11.68
CA VAL A 67 -1.84 2.19 12.27
C VAL A 67 -1.85 2.23 13.80
N GLY A 68 -2.49 3.22 14.42
CA GLY A 68 -2.55 3.40 15.88
C GLY A 68 -3.29 2.27 16.60
N GLU A 69 -4.27 1.67 15.93
CA GLU A 69 -5.05 0.50 16.38
C GLU A 69 -4.24 -0.80 16.35
N LYS A 70 -3.02 -0.77 15.78
CA LYS A 70 -2.11 -1.93 15.65
C LYS A 70 -2.72 -3.12 14.89
N ILE A 71 -3.84 -2.93 14.20
CA ILE A 71 -4.42 -3.90 13.27
C ILE A 71 -4.75 -3.15 12.00
N LEU A 72 -4.31 -3.67 10.86
CA LEU A 72 -4.69 -3.17 9.55
C LEU A 72 -5.85 -3.99 9.03
N HIS A 73 -6.94 -3.31 8.68
CA HIS A 73 -8.11 -3.91 8.07
C HIS A 73 -8.16 -3.52 6.59
N PHE A 74 -7.97 -4.51 5.72
CA PHE A 74 -8.11 -4.35 4.28
C PHE A 74 -9.18 -5.30 3.76
N ASP A 75 -10.19 -4.77 3.07
CA ASP A 75 -11.08 -5.59 2.26
C ASP A 75 -10.53 -5.63 0.84
N ILE A 76 -10.25 -6.83 0.37
CA ILE A 76 -9.71 -7.08 -0.96
C ILE A 76 -10.76 -7.84 -1.76
N THR A 77 -11.20 -7.27 -2.88
CA THR A 77 -12.10 -7.97 -3.81
C THR A 77 -11.36 -8.27 -5.11
N GLY A 78 -11.67 -9.41 -5.70
CA GLY A 78 -11.05 -9.86 -6.93
C GLY A 78 -11.65 -11.17 -7.42
N ARG A 79 -10.85 -11.92 -8.15
CA ARG A 79 -11.22 -13.21 -8.74
C ARG A 79 -10.13 -14.26 -8.52
N ASN A 80 -10.56 -15.48 -8.26
CA ASN A 80 -9.74 -16.69 -8.33
C ASN A 80 -10.04 -17.42 -9.64
N GLU A 81 -9.06 -17.46 -10.54
CA GLU A 81 -9.18 -18.18 -11.81
C GLU A 81 -8.62 -19.61 -11.74
N GLY A 82 -8.06 -20.01 -10.59
CA GLY A 82 -7.54 -21.35 -10.34
C GLY A 82 -8.55 -22.25 -9.63
N GLU A 83 -8.02 -23.32 -9.04
CA GLU A 83 -8.80 -24.22 -8.18
C GLU A 83 -9.14 -23.56 -6.84
N GLU A 84 -10.05 -24.19 -6.11
CA GLU A 84 -10.45 -23.78 -4.78
C GLU A 84 -9.27 -23.88 -3.79
N VAL A 85 -9.07 -22.84 -2.97
CA VAL A 85 -7.95 -22.75 -2.03
C VAL A 85 -8.47 -22.76 -0.60
N HIS A 86 -8.08 -23.78 0.17
CA HIS A 86 -8.59 -23.96 1.54
C HIS A 86 -7.75 -23.28 2.62
N ASN A 87 -6.48 -22.96 2.33
CA ASN A 87 -5.58 -22.35 3.31
C ASN A 87 -4.70 -21.30 2.63
N LEU A 88 -4.79 -20.05 3.07
CA LEU A 88 -3.97 -18.96 2.58
C LEU A 88 -2.88 -18.59 3.58
N LEU A 89 -1.66 -18.45 3.08
CA LEU A 89 -0.54 -17.91 3.81
C LEU A 89 0.04 -16.71 3.08
N PHE A 90 0.33 -15.64 3.83
CA PHE A 90 0.93 -14.44 3.27
C PHE A 90 2.38 -14.27 3.71
N ASP A 91 3.26 -13.95 2.76
CA ASP A 91 4.55 -13.32 3.07
C ASP A 91 4.44 -11.84 2.76
N LEU A 92 4.81 -10.98 3.72
CA LEU A 92 4.68 -9.55 3.62
C LEU A 92 6.04 -8.86 3.58
N GLN A 93 6.11 -7.80 2.80
CA GLN A 93 7.24 -6.89 2.78
C GLN A 93 6.74 -5.45 2.82
N LEU A 94 7.08 -4.76 3.90
CA LEU A 94 6.75 -3.36 4.08
C LEU A 94 7.89 -2.49 3.53
N GLN A 95 7.51 -1.47 2.75
CA GLN A 95 8.41 -0.46 2.22
C GLN A 95 7.91 0.93 2.61
N GLN A 96 8.82 1.88 2.75
CA GLN A 96 8.52 3.28 2.97
C GLN A 96 9.04 4.10 1.78
N TYR A 97 8.26 5.07 1.31
CA TYR A 97 8.70 6.01 0.30
C TYR A 97 9.40 7.20 0.96
N ILE A 98 10.73 7.27 0.83
CA ILE A 98 11.56 8.30 1.46
C ILE A 98 12.66 8.78 0.52
N GLY A 99 13.13 10.00 0.74
CA GLY A 99 14.20 10.62 -0.03
C GLY A 99 14.28 12.12 0.22
N ASN A 100 15.29 12.75 -0.40
CA ASN A 100 15.54 14.19 -0.29
C ASN A 100 15.24 14.86 -1.63
N GLY A 101 14.05 15.43 -1.76
CA GLY A 101 13.53 16.05 -2.98
C GLY A 101 13.02 15.05 -4.02
N GLU A 102 12.17 15.52 -4.95
CA GLU A 102 11.42 14.70 -5.92
C GLU A 102 12.26 13.62 -6.63
N ARG A 103 13.48 13.96 -7.07
CA ARG A 103 14.32 13.04 -7.87
C ARG A 103 14.97 11.90 -7.07
N ASN A 104 15.01 12.00 -5.74
CA ASN A 104 15.70 11.02 -4.89
C ASN A 104 14.74 10.12 -4.10
N CYS A 105 13.44 10.33 -4.25
CA CYS A 105 12.41 9.58 -3.56
C CYS A 105 12.26 8.19 -4.14
N LYS A 106 12.31 7.19 -3.26
CA LYS A 106 12.23 5.79 -3.66
C LYS A 106 11.68 4.92 -2.54
N TRP A 107 11.12 3.80 -2.94
CA TRP A 107 10.73 2.74 -2.03
C TRP A 107 11.94 2.11 -1.36
N ARG A 108 11.93 2.10 -0.03
CA ARG A 108 12.94 1.46 0.81
C ARG A 108 12.30 0.37 1.63
N THR A 109 12.76 -0.86 1.45
CA THR A 109 12.29 -2.00 2.24
C THR A 109 12.70 -1.84 3.70
N LEU A 110 11.73 -1.92 4.60
CA LEU A 110 11.97 -2.00 6.03
C LEU A 110 12.44 -3.43 6.37
N PRO A 111 13.39 -3.60 7.30
CA PRO A 111 14.01 -4.90 7.60
C PRO A 111 13.10 -5.81 8.45
N LEU A 112 11.85 -6.00 8.02
CA LEU A 112 10.79 -6.69 8.76
C LEU A 112 10.42 -8.03 8.13
N SER A 113 10.74 -8.22 6.85
CA SER A 113 10.35 -9.41 6.10
C SER A 113 10.64 -10.74 6.79
N PRO A 114 11.73 -10.94 7.57
CA PRO A 114 11.94 -12.19 8.31
C PRO A 114 10.82 -12.51 9.31
N PHE A 115 10.18 -11.51 9.89
CA PHE A 115 9.10 -11.64 10.88
C PHE A 115 7.71 -11.71 10.24
N LEU A 116 7.62 -11.46 8.92
CA LEU A 116 6.38 -11.32 8.19
C LEU A 116 6.20 -12.43 7.15
N LYS A 117 6.48 -13.68 7.54
CA LYS A 117 6.33 -14.85 6.67
C LYS A 117 5.26 -15.79 7.19
N ASN A 118 4.58 -16.47 6.29
CA ASN A 118 3.54 -17.46 6.59
C ASN A 118 2.46 -16.91 7.53
N ILE A 119 2.10 -15.64 7.35
CA ILE A 119 1.05 -15.00 8.13
C ILE A 119 -0.29 -15.59 7.69
N ASN A 120 -1.04 -16.17 8.64
CA ASN A 120 -2.44 -16.49 8.42
C ASN A 120 -3.23 -15.17 8.44
N PRO A 121 -3.98 -14.83 7.37
CA PRO A 121 -4.76 -13.59 7.31
C PRO A 121 -5.97 -13.55 8.26
N GLY A 122 -6.19 -14.60 9.06
CA GLY A 122 -7.30 -14.72 9.99
C GLY A 122 -8.63 -15.01 9.29
N ILE A 123 -8.56 -15.65 8.13
CA ILE A 123 -9.71 -15.95 7.28
C ILE A 123 -9.91 -17.48 7.29
N ASP A 124 -10.90 -17.95 8.06
CA ASP A 124 -11.32 -19.36 8.08
C ASP A 124 -12.27 -19.69 6.90
N ILE A 125 -12.05 -19.05 5.74
CA ILE A 125 -12.89 -19.26 4.56
C ILE A 125 -12.06 -19.94 3.48
N THR A 126 -12.68 -20.94 2.87
CA THR A 126 -12.20 -21.48 1.60
C THR A 126 -12.44 -20.45 0.50
N VAL A 127 -11.45 -20.22 -0.36
CA VAL A 127 -11.53 -19.28 -1.48
C VAL A 127 -11.96 -20.03 -2.73
N PRO A 128 -13.23 -19.92 -3.15
CA PRO A 128 -13.74 -20.67 -4.30
C PRO A 128 -13.17 -20.13 -5.62
N HIS A 129 -13.36 -20.89 -6.69
CA HIS A 129 -13.18 -20.38 -8.05
C HIS A 129 -14.24 -19.30 -8.37
N GLY A 130 -13.85 -18.24 -9.07
CA GLY A 130 -14.72 -17.10 -9.41
C GLY A 130 -14.48 -15.88 -8.53
N ASP A 131 -15.51 -15.04 -8.34
CA ASP A 131 -15.37 -13.77 -7.63
C ASP A 131 -15.21 -14.00 -6.12
N VAL A 132 -14.29 -13.26 -5.50
CA VAL A 132 -13.86 -13.43 -4.10
C VAL A 132 -13.77 -12.08 -3.38
N ALA A 133 -14.16 -12.09 -2.10
CA ALA A 133 -13.92 -11.00 -1.17
C ALA A 133 -13.16 -11.52 0.06
N LEU A 134 -11.96 -10.99 0.29
CA LEU A 134 -11.06 -11.35 1.38
C LEU A 134 -10.96 -10.19 2.38
N PRO A 135 -11.62 -10.28 3.55
CA PRO A 135 -11.42 -9.34 4.64
C PRO A 135 -10.13 -9.68 5.37
N ILE A 136 -9.02 -9.09 4.94
CA ILE A 136 -7.69 -9.35 5.48
C ILE A 136 -7.48 -8.48 6.71
N LYS A 137 -7.19 -9.14 7.84
CA LYS A 137 -6.79 -8.49 9.08
C LYS A 137 -5.34 -8.79 9.36
N PHE A 138 -4.52 -7.75 9.41
CA PHE A 138 -3.11 -7.88 9.69
C PHE A 138 -2.76 -7.24 11.04
N SER A 139 -2.42 -8.08 12.01
CA SER A 139 -1.99 -7.59 13.33
C SER A 139 -0.55 -7.11 13.32
N LEU A 140 -0.35 -5.87 13.74
CA LEU A 140 0.94 -5.24 13.99
C LEU A 140 1.40 -5.43 15.45
N HIS A 141 0.65 -6.12 16.31
CA HIS A 141 0.97 -6.24 17.75
C HIS A 141 2.38 -6.82 18.03
N GLY A 142 2.90 -7.69 17.16
CA GLY A 142 4.28 -8.22 17.23
C GLY A 142 5.35 -7.27 16.70
N LEU A 143 4.95 -6.15 16.09
CA LEU A 143 5.82 -5.16 15.43
C LEU A 143 5.93 -3.86 16.24
N GLY A 144 5.56 -3.86 17.53
CA GLY A 144 5.49 -2.66 18.37
C GLY A 144 6.66 -1.67 18.21
N PRO A 145 7.93 -2.09 18.37
CA PRO A 145 9.09 -1.20 18.17
C PRO A 145 9.18 -0.59 16.77
N ILE A 146 8.68 -1.31 15.78
CA ILE A 146 8.73 -0.94 14.36
C ILE A 146 7.58 0.00 14.00
N ILE A 147 6.38 -0.19 14.57
CA ILE A 147 5.28 0.76 14.41
C ILE A 147 5.73 2.14 14.87
N CYS A 148 6.50 2.22 15.96
CA CYS A 148 7.08 3.48 16.43
C CYS A 148 7.96 4.18 15.38
N LEU A 149 8.65 3.42 14.52
CA LEU A 149 9.49 3.95 13.44
C LEU A 149 8.70 4.43 12.23
N LEU A 150 7.42 4.08 12.11
CA LEU A 150 6.59 4.61 11.05
C LEU A 150 6.40 6.13 11.23
N SER A 151 6.38 6.91 10.15
CA SER A 151 6.17 8.35 10.20
C SER A 151 4.70 8.65 9.97
N ASP A 152 4.07 9.42 10.86
CA ASP A 152 2.72 9.92 10.62
C ASP A 152 2.66 10.73 9.31
N GLY A 153 1.61 10.55 8.52
CA GLY A 153 1.48 11.12 7.18
C GLY A 153 2.44 10.54 6.14
N GLY A 154 3.27 9.54 6.49
CA GLY A 154 4.20 8.90 5.60
C GLY A 154 3.53 7.96 4.57
N TYR A 155 4.24 7.73 3.47
CA TYR A 155 3.79 6.86 2.38
C TYR A 155 4.44 5.48 2.47
N TYR A 156 3.62 4.44 2.38
CA TYR A 156 4.01 3.05 2.59
C TYR A 156 3.51 2.16 1.47
N ALA A 157 4.22 1.06 1.26
CA ALA A 157 3.78 -0.01 0.37
C ALA A 157 3.92 -1.36 1.06
N LEU A 158 2.89 -2.17 0.96
CA LEU A 158 2.85 -3.55 1.43
C LEU A 158 2.83 -4.47 0.21
N ASN A 159 3.92 -5.19 -0.02
CA ASN A 159 3.93 -6.28 -0.99
C ASN A 159 3.49 -7.56 -0.27
N ILE A 160 2.45 -8.20 -0.77
CA ILE A 160 1.78 -9.38 -0.22
C ILE A 160 1.96 -10.49 -1.23
N LEU A 161 2.74 -11.51 -0.87
CA LEU A 161 2.82 -12.75 -1.61
C LEU A 161 1.76 -13.71 -1.05
N ILE A 162 0.79 -14.06 -1.88
CA ILE A 162 -0.31 -14.97 -1.53
C ILE A 162 0.13 -16.38 -1.90
N LYS A 163 0.02 -17.31 -0.96
CA LYS A 163 0.47 -18.69 -1.13
C LYS A 163 -0.57 -19.69 -0.64
N ASP A 164 -0.55 -20.87 -1.24
CA ASP A 164 -1.26 -22.02 -0.69
C ASP A 164 -0.52 -22.53 0.56
N GLY A 165 -1.25 -22.62 1.67
CA GLY A 165 -0.76 -23.18 2.93
C GLY A 165 -1.07 -24.66 3.13
N SER A 166 -1.76 -25.31 2.20
CA SER A 166 -2.10 -26.73 2.28
C SER A 166 -0.96 -27.67 1.85
N GLU A 167 -0.07 -27.18 0.98
CA GLU A 167 1.04 -27.98 0.45
C GLU A 167 2.29 -27.93 1.36
N LYS A 168 3.09 -29.02 1.33
CA LYS A 168 4.39 -29.09 2.05
C LYS A 168 5.39 -28.03 1.59
N ALA A 169 5.27 -27.55 0.36
CA ALA A 169 6.00 -26.42 -0.18
C ALA A 169 4.97 -25.38 -0.59
N SER A 170 4.91 -24.24 0.10
CA SER A 170 3.89 -23.21 -0.15
C SER A 170 4.03 -22.66 -1.58
N THR A 171 3.05 -22.94 -2.44
CA THR A 171 3.06 -22.53 -3.85
C THR A 171 2.53 -21.10 -3.98
N PRO A 172 3.23 -20.18 -4.68
CA PRO A 172 2.73 -18.83 -4.94
C PRO A 172 1.47 -18.85 -5.82
N LEU A 173 0.39 -18.24 -5.34
CA LEU A 173 -0.90 -18.16 -6.02
C LEU A 173 -1.18 -16.76 -6.57
N GLY A 174 -0.58 -15.73 -5.97
CA GLY A 174 -0.79 -14.34 -6.36
C GLY A 174 0.18 -13.41 -5.68
N CYS A 175 0.28 -12.18 -6.18
CA CYS A 175 1.11 -11.15 -5.60
C CYS A 175 0.37 -9.83 -5.71
N LEU A 176 0.20 -9.16 -4.58
CA LEU A 176 -0.47 -7.86 -4.51
C LEU A 176 0.47 -6.84 -3.87
N ARG A 177 0.61 -5.70 -4.53
CA ARG A 177 1.20 -4.50 -3.95
C ARG A 177 0.08 -3.56 -3.57
N VAL A 178 0.09 -3.10 -2.32
CA VAL A 178 -0.85 -2.08 -1.81
C VAL A 178 -0.03 -0.88 -1.35
N GLU A 179 -0.27 0.29 -1.92
CA GLU A 179 0.37 1.55 -1.54
C GLU A 179 -0.63 2.49 -0.89
N PHE A 180 -0.24 3.12 0.21
CA PHE A 180 -1.12 3.93 1.03
C PHE A 180 -0.36 4.95 1.87
N GLN A 181 -1.06 6.00 2.27
CA GLN A 181 -0.64 6.88 3.35
C GLN A 181 -1.12 6.33 4.70
N ILE A 182 -0.31 6.46 5.73
CA ILE A 182 -0.71 6.12 7.11
C ILE A 182 -1.07 7.34 7.92
N ARG A 183 -1.90 7.11 8.94
CA ARG A 183 -2.14 8.00 10.06
C ARG A 183 -1.85 7.26 11.36
N LYS A 184 -1.18 7.92 12.31
CA LYS A 184 -0.90 7.41 13.65
C LYS A 184 -1.84 7.93 14.72
#